data_AF-A0A7W6TYM4-F1
#
_entry.id   AF-A0A7W6TYM4-F1
#
_cell.length_a   1.000
_cell.length_b   1.000
_cell.length_c   1.000
_cell.angle_alpha   90.00
_cell.angle_beta   90.00
_cell.angle_gamma   90.00
#
_symmetry.space_group_name_H-M   'P 1'
#
loop_
_entity.id
_entity.type
_entity.pdbx_description
1 polymer ?
#
loop_
_entity_poly.entity_id
_entity_poly.type
_entity_poly.pdbx_seq_one_letter_code
_entity_poly.pdbx_strand_id
1 'polypeptide(L)' 'MFDVYLNDKRDLLVVTQGSPLPVNGAVGKWRKRKRRVSSVSEEIRFAVQEQGYYMRKQKDLRKH' A
#
# COMPACT_ATOMS: atom_id res chain seq x y z
N MET A 1 -0.07 8.71 -10.23
CA MET A 1 -0.37 7.26 -10.29
C MET A 1 0.23 6.59 -9.07
N PHE A 2 -0.38 5.50 -8.61
CA PHE A 2 0.02 4.82 -7.38
C PHE A 2 0.33 3.35 -7.64
N ASP A 3 1.38 2.88 -6.98
CA ASP A 3 1.70 1.46 -6.89
C ASP A 3 1.07 0.89 -5.62
N VAL A 4 0.33 -0.21 -5.78
CA VAL A 4 -0.34 -0.89 -4.68
C VAL A 4 0.33 -2.23 -4.45
N TYR A 5 0.66 -2.52 -3.21
CA TYR A 5 1.28 -3.76 -2.75
C TYR A 5 0.35 -4.44 -1.75
N LEU A 6 0.35 -5.76 -1.78
CA LEU A 6 -0.37 -6.61 -0.84
C LEU A 6 0.62 -7.55 -0.18
N ASN A 7 0.46 -7.79 1.12
CA ASN A 7 1.21 -8.86 1.79
C ASN A 7 0.34 -10.11 2.01
N ASP A 8 0.97 -11.19 2.49
CA ASP A 8 0.27 -12.46 2.76
C ASP A 8 -0.81 -12.32 3.86
N LYS A 9 -0.70 -11.28 4.71
CA LYS A 9 -1.72 -10.93 5.72
C LYS A 9 -2.87 -10.09 5.15
N ARG A 10 -2.90 -9.86 3.83
CA ARG A 10 -3.86 -8.99 3.14
C ARG A 10 -3.79 -7.52 3.56
N ASP A 11 -2.69 -7.10 4.18
CA ASP A 11 -2.43 -5.67 4.37
C ASP A 11 -2.17 -5.02 3.02
N LEU A 12 -2.61 -3.76 2.91
CA LEU A 12 -2.45 -2.93 1.73
C LEU A 12 -1.38 -1.87 1.99
N LEU A 13 -0.47 -1.70 1.04
CA LEU A 13 0.50 -0.62 1.02
C LEU A 13 0.37 0.13 -0.31
N VAL A 14 0.19 1.43 -0.23
CA VAL A 14 0.07 2.33 -1.39
C VAL A 14 1.22 3.31 -1.33
N VAL A 15 1.93 3.45 -2.45
CA VAL A 15 3.03 4.41 -2.60
C VAL A 15 2.87 5.15 -3.92
N THR A 16 3.50 6.32 -4.02
CA THR A 16 3.63 7.02 -5.29
C THR A 16 4.39 6.12 -6.27
N GLN A 17 3.94 6.06 -7.51
CA GLN A 17 4.61 5.26 -8.53
C GLN A 17 6.08 5.67 -8.65
N GLY A 18 6.98 4.68 -8.61
CA GLY A 18 8.43 4.91 -8.71
C GLY A 18 9.12 5.27 -7.40
N SER A 19 8.37 5.47 -6.30
CA SER A 19 8.97 5.64 -4.98
C SER A 19 9.55 4.32 -4.44
N PRO A 20 10.66 4.38 -3.69
CA PRO A 20 11.18 3.20 -2.99
C PRO A 20 10.15 2.70 -1.97
N LEU A 21 10.12 1.40 -1.74
CA LEU A 21 9.31 0.82 -0.67
C LEU A 21 9.86 1.30 0.68
N PRO A 22 9.04 1.89 1.57
CA PRO A 22 9.49 2.39 2.87
C PRO A 22 9.81 1.27 3.88
N VAL A 23 9.68 0.00 3.48
CA VAL A 23 9.69 -1.14 4.39
C VAL A 23 11.04 -1.86 4.33
N ASN A 24 12.02 -1.32 5.07
CA ASN A 24 13.33 -1.91 5.29
C ASN A 24 13.18 -3.27 6.00
N GLY A 25 13.19 -4.38 5.24
CA GLY A 25 13.15 -5.75 5.77
C GLY A 25 11.91 -6.58 5.43
N ALA A 26 10.90 -6.03 4.76
CA ALA A 26 9.71 -6.78 4.35
C ALA A 26 9.50 -6.87 2.84
N VAL A 27 10.48 -6.46 2.03
CA VAL A 27 10.39 -6.44 0.56
C VAL A 27 9.95 -7.79 -0.01
N GLY A 28 10.39 -8.92 0.57
CA GLY A 28 9.96 -10.26 0.17
C GLY A 28 8.51 -10.63 0.52
N LYS A 29 7.85 -9.89 1.41
CA LYS A 29 6.47 -10.13 1.85
C LYS A 29 5.45 -9.26 1.12
N TRP A 30 5.89 -8.21 0.41
CA TRP A 30 5.02 -7.29 -0.31
C TRP A 30 5.01 -7.62 -1.80
N ARG A 31 3.86 -8.08 -2.32
CA ARG A 31 3.67 -8.37 -3.73
C ARG A 31 3.00 -7.18 -4.40
N LYS A 32 3.66 -6.60 -5.40
CA LYS A 32 3.09 -5.54 -6.22
C LYS A 32 1.87 -6.06 -6.98
N ARG A 33 0.74 -5.37 -6.88
CA ARG A 33 -0.43 -5.67 -7.68
C ARG A 33 -0.13 -5.27 -9.12
N LYS A 34 -0.35 -6.18 -10.07
CA LYS A 34 -0.14 -5.92 -11.51
C LYS A 34 -1.00 -4.76 -12.04
N ARG A 35 -2.10 -4.43 -11.36
CA ARG A 35 -3.00 -3.33 -11.71
C ARG A 35 -2.48 -2.02 -11.15
N ARG A 36 -2.04 -1.12 -12.03
CA ARG A 36 -1.78 0.28 -11.67
C ARG A 36 -3.09 0.96 -11.28
N VAL A 37 -3.06 1.74 -10.21
CA VAL A 37 -4.22 2.50 -9.74
C VAL A 37 -4.08 3.94 -10.21
N SER A 38 -5.01 4.37 -11.07
CA SER A 38 -5.04 5.73 -11.62
C SER A 38 -5.43 6.77 -10.58
N SER A 39 -6.34 6.42 -9.67
CA SER A 39 -6.85 7.29 -8.61
C SER A 39 -7.03 6.56 -7.28
N VAL A 40 -6.69 7.25 -6.20
CA VAL A 40 -6.95 6.83 -4.82
C VAL A 40 -7.78 7.91 -4.13
N SER A 41 -8.45 7.54 -3.03
CA SER A 41 -9.18 8.47 -2.18
C SER A 41 -8.28 9.60 -1.67
N GLU A 42 -8.86 10.75 -1.34
CA GLU A 42 -8.11 11.92 -0.86
C GLU A 42 -7.30 11.62 0.39
N GLU A 43 -7.84 10.85 1.34
CA GLU A 43 -7.12 10.35 2.53
C GLU A 43 -5.80 9.66 2.14
N ILE A 44 -5.87 8.71 1.21
CA ILE A 44 -4.70 7.95 0.73
C ILE A 44 -3.74 8.88 0.02
N ARG A 45 -4.24 9.79 -0.81
CA ARG A 45 -3.42 10.76 -1.54
C ARG A 45 -2.66 11.67 -0.59
N PHE A 46 -3.34 12.21 0.42
CA PHE A 46 -2.77 13.10 1.41
C PHE A 46 -1.71 12.38 2.24
N ALA A 47 -2.02 11.18 2.75
CA ALA A 47 -1.07 10.37 3.49
C ALA A 47 0.18 10.01 2.66
N VAL A 48 0.00 9.64 1.39
CA VAL A 48 1.13 9.37 0.48
C VAL A 48 1.94 10.65 0.18
N GLN A 49 1.30 11.81 0.08
CA GLN A 49 2.00 13.10 -0.12
C GLN A 49 2.77 13.55 1.12
N GLU A 50 2.21 13.34 2.31
CA GLU A 50 2.77 13.77 3.58
C GLU A 50 3.86 12.81 4.08
N GLN A 51 3.59 11.49 4.04
CA GLN A 51 4.44 10.46 4.64
C GLN A 51 5.22 9.63 3.59
N GLY A 52 4.93 9.82 2.30
CA GLY A 52 5.52 9.03 1.21
C GLY A 52 4.83 7.68 0.96
N TYR A 53 3.93 7.25 1.85
CA TYR A 53 3.19 6.00 1.72
C TYR A 53 1.89 6.00 2.55
N TYR A 54 0.98 5.08 2.22
CA TYR A 54 -0.20 4.76 3.02
C TYR A 54 -0.26 3.26 3.26
N MET A 55 -0.39 2.83 4.51
CA MET A 55 -0.50 1.42 4.87
C MET A 55 -1.80 1.16 5.63
N ARG A 56 -2.63 0.29 5.08
CA ARG A 56 -3.85 -0.20 5.73
C ARG A 56 -3.65 -1.63 6.17
N LYS A 57 -3.62 -1.85 7.49
CA LYS A 57 -3.60 -3.19 8.06
C LYS A 57 -5.00 -3.79 8.00
N GLN A 58 -5.15 -4.97 7.44
CA GLN A 58 -6.39 -5.72 7.55
C GLN A 58 -6.35 -6.44 8.91
N LYS A 59 -6.52 -5.69 10.01
CA LYS A 59 -6.81 -6.29 11.32
C LYS A 59 -8.06 -7.13 11.13
N ASP A 60 -7.93 -8.43 11.33
CA ASP A 60 -8.94 -9.48 11.19
C ASP A 60 -10.36 -8.98 10.92
N LEU A 61 -10.75 -8.96 9.65
CA LEU A 61 -12.16 -9.11 9.29
C LEU A 61 -12.55 -10.58 9.50
N ARG A 62 -12.38 -11.08 10.74
CA ARG A 62 -13.17 -12.18 11.27
C ARG A 62 -14.46 -11.54 11.80
N LYS A 63 -15.45 -11.42 10.92
CA LYS A 63 -16.84 -11.55 11.35
C LYS A 63 -17.38 -12.78 10.62
N HIS A 64 -17.77 -13.74 11.44
CA HIS A 64 -18.44 -15.00 11.11
C HIS A 64 -19.69 -14.75 10.27
#